data_AF-A0A373CYC5-F1
#
_entry.id   AF-A0A373CYC5-F1
#
_cell.length_a   1.000
_cell.length_b   1.000
_cell.length_c   1.000
_cell.angle_alpha   90.00
_cell.angle_beta   90.00
_cell.angle_gamma   90.00
#
_symmetry.space_group_name_H-M   'P 1'
#
loop_
_entity.id
_entity.type
_entity.pdbx_description
1 polymer ?
#
loop_
_entity_poly.entity_id
_entity_poly.type
_entity_poly.pdbx_seq_one_letter_code
_entity_poly.pdbx_strand_id
1 'polypeptide(L)'
;MEKLEDRLLNKAKEAFVMAIELYNKPTIRYRVEGFSMFICNAWELMLKSHMIKTMGEQSIYFPDNPDRTFALSDCIKKVFTNDKDPLRINLEKIVELRNTSTHFITVEYEMIYVPLFQACVLNFNNKMSEFHEVDMTELVPQNFLTLSVSLKSLNETEISGKYPEIISNNKMSEFHEVDMTELVPQNFLTLSVSLKSLNETEIS
;
A
#
# COMPACT_ATOMS: atom_id res chain seq x y z
N MET A 1 22.05 4.88 24.63
CA MET A 1 21.88 5.00 23.17
C MET A 1 20.65 4.19 22.81
N GLU A 2 19.72 4.73 22.02
CA GLU A 2 18.50 4.02 21.61
C GLU A 2 18.86 2.77 20.79
N LYS A 3 18.16 1.65 21.01
CA LYS A 3 18.45 0.39 20.31
C LYS A 3 18.10 0.50 18.82
N LEU A 4 18.74 -0.32 17.98
CA LEU A 4 18.56 -0.24 16.52
C LEU A 4 17.11 -0.52 16.11
N GLU A 5 16.46 -1.50 16.72
CA GLU A 5 15.07 -1.85 16.46
C GLU A 5 14.10 -0.70 16.76
N ASP A 6 14.35 0.07 17.82
CA ASP A 6 13.50 1.21 18.20
C ASP A 6 13.72 2.38 17.23
N ARG A 7 14.96 2.63 16.81
CA ARG A 7 15.30 3.64 15.79
C ARG A 7 14.66 3.32 14.44
N LEU A 8 14.67 2.04 14.03
CA LEU A 8 13.99 1.57 12.81
C LEU A 8 12.49 1.76 12.92
N LEU A 9 11.90 1.37 14.05
CA LEU A 9 10.46 1.50 14.29
C LEU A 9 10.01 2.97 14.29
N ASN A 10 10.76 3.87 14.91
CA ASN A 10 10.46 5.30 14.88
C ASN A 10 10.52 5.85 13.45
N LYS A 11 11.51 5.45 12.64
CA LYS A 11 11.54 5.82 11.22
C LYS A 11 10.40 5.21 10.41
N ALA A 12 9.94 4.00 10.75
CA ALA A 12 8.80 3.37 10.09
C ALA A 12 7.52 4.19 10.32
N LYS A 13 7.31 4.69 11.55
CA LYS A 13 6.18 5.58 11.91
C LYS A 13 6.20 6.86 11.07
N GLU A 14 7.34 7.56 11.02
CA GLU A 14 7.50 8.78 10.20
C GLU A 14 7.25 8.53 8.72
N ALA A 15 7.81 7.44 8.17
CA ALA A 15 7.59 7.07 6.77
C ALA A 15 6.10 6.77 6.47
N PHE A 16 5.40 6.12 7.40
CA PHE A 16 3.97 5.87 7.28
C PHE A 16 3.15 7.16 7.27
N VAL A 17 3.42 8.07 8.22
CA VAL A 17 2.76 9.39 8.27
C VAL A 17 2.96 10.14 6.95
N MET A 18 4.19 10.17 6.45
CA MET A 18 4.53 10.80 5.17
C MET A 18 3.77 10.20 3.99
N ALA A 19 3.59 8.87 3.95
CA ALA A 19 2.82 8.21 2.91
C ALA A 19 1.37 8.72 2.91
N ILE A 20 0.72 8.73 4.07
CA ILE A 20 -0.68 9.15 4.21
C ILE A 20 -0.86 10.62 3.87
N GLU A 21 -0.02 11.50 4.40
CA GLU A 21 -0.11 12.94 4.15
C GLU A 21 0.09 13.28 2.67
N LEU A 22 1.06 12.63 2.02
CA LEU A 22 1.31 12.84 0.60
C LEU A 22 0.12 12.40 -0.25
N TYR A 23 -0.44 11.21 0.04
CA TYR A 23 -1.58 10.68 -0.69
C TYR A 23 -2.81 11.59 -0.57
N ASN A 24 -3.11 12.05 0.65
CA ASN A 24 -4.28 12.87 0.93
C ASN A 24 -4.13 14.33 0.49
N LYS A 25 -3.01 14.74 -0.10
CA LYS A 25 -2.83 16.09 -0.64
C LYS A 25 -3.25 16.15 -2.13
N PRO A 26 -4.45 16.65 -2.47
CA PRO A 26 -4.99 16.55 -3.82
C PRO A 26 -4.24 17.38 -4.87
N THR A 27 -3.41 18.33 -4.43
CA THR A 27 -2.59 19.17 -5.32
C THR A 27 -1.35 18.45 -5.84
N ILE A 28 -0.97 17.31 -5.26
CA ILE A 28 0.20 16.53 -5.66
C ILE A 28 -0.21 15.51 -6.72
N ARG A 29 0.33 15.67 -7.94
CA ARG A 29 0.09 14.73 -9.04
C ARG A 29 0.84 13.40 -8.88
N TYR A 30 1.95 13.43 -8.14
CA TYR A 30 2.85 12.30 -7.88
C TYR A 30 2.48 11.52 -6.61
N ARG A 31 1.21 11.61 -6.18
CA ARG A 31 0.79 11.16 -4.86
C ARG A 31 0.68 9.64 -4.76
N VAL A 32 0.41 8.96 -5.87
CA VAL A 32 0.29 7.50 -5.94
C VAL A 32 1.69 6.87 -5.88
N GLU A 33 2.62 7.38 -6.68
CA GLU A 33 4.01 6.95 -6.71
C GLU A 33 4.71 7.28 -5.39
N GLY A 34 4.53 8.50 -4.89
CA GLY A 34 5.14 8.87 -3.62
C GLY A 34 4.54 8.10 -2.45
N PHE A 35 3.23 7.79 -2.46
CA PHE A 35 2.64 6.89 -1.47
C PHE A 35 3.30 5.51 -1.53
N SER A 36 3.42 4.90 -2.71
CA SER A 36 4.01 3.56 -2.88
C SER A 36 5.47 3.52 -2.41
N MET A 37 6.25 4.57 -2.66
CA MET A 37 7.62 4.71 -2.14
C MET A 37 7.67 4.75 -0.61
N PHE A 38 6.89 5.63 0.02
CA PHE A 38 6.94 5.82 1.46
C PHE A 38 6.31 4.67 2.23
N ILE A 39 5.21 4.09 1.75
CA ILE A 39 4.56 2.94 2.40
C ILE A 39 5.45 1.69 2.33
N CYS A 40 6.14 1.46 1.21
CA CYS A 40 7.14 0.38 1.12
C CYS A 40 8.27 0.58 2.13
N ASN A 41 8.80 1.80 2.24
CA ASN A 41 9.86 2.10 3.22
C ASN A 41 9.37 1.88 4.66
N ALA A 42 8.15 2.30 4.98
CA ALA A 42 7.55 2.08 6.30
C ALA A 42 7.47 0.58 6.64
N TRP A 43 6.94 -0.23 5.74
CA TRP A 43 6.87 -1.69 5.90
C TRP A 43 8.25 -2.33 6.05
N GLU A 44 9.23 -1.92 5.26
CA GLU A 44 10.59 -2.48 5.33
C GLU A 44 11.22 -2.24 6.71
N LEU A 45 11.14 -1.00 7.20
CA LEU A 45 11.71 -0.61 8.48
C LEU A 45 10.99 -1.30 9.65
N MET A 46 9.66 -1.40 9.59
CA MET A 46 8.86 -2.11 10.58
C MET A 46 9.22 -3.60 10.64
N LEU A 47 9.26 -4.28 9.49
CA LEU A 47 9.60 -5.70 9.44
C LEU A 47 11.04 -5.95 9.89
N LYS A 48 12.00 -5.08 9.56
CA LYS A 48 13.36 -5.15 10.09
C LYS A 48 13.38 -5.02 11.61
N SER A 49 12.64 -4.07 12.19
CA SER A 49 12.53 -3.94 13.65
C SER A 49 11.97 -5.22 14.28
N HIS A 50 10.92 -5.81 13.70
CA HIS A 50 10.34 -7.07 14.16
C HIS A 50 11.33 -8.25 14.08
N MET A 51 12.05 -8.36 12.96
CA MET A 51 13.08 -9.39 12.77
C MET A 51 14.22 -9.26 13.79
N ILE A 52 14.70 -8.04 14.08
CA ILE A 52 15.71 -7.83 15.12
C ILE A 52 15.20 -8.29 16.49
N LYS A 53 13.96 -7.92 16.85
CA LYS A 53 13.35 -8.28 18.15
C LYS A 53 13.17 -9.79 18.33
N THR A 54 12.91 -10.53 17.25
CA THR A 54 12.55 -11.96 17.31
C THR A 54 13.68 -12.91 16.92
N MET A 55 14.59 -12.47 16.05
CA MET A 55 15.63 -13.30 15.43
C MET A 55 17.05 -12.74 15.66
N GLY A 56 17.18 -11.56 16.29
CA GLY A 56 18.46 -10.90 16.56
C GLY A 56 18.93 -9.96 15.45
N GLU A 57 19.92 -9.12 15.76
CA GLU A 57 20.34 -8.01 14.88
C GLU A 57 20.85 -8.47 13.50
N GLN A 58 21.52 -9.62 13.44
CA GLN A 58 22.07 -10.16 12.19
C GLN A 58 20.98 -10.62 11.20
N SER A 59 19.73 -10.75 11.66
CA SER A 59 18.62 -11.22 10.83
C SER A 59 18.24 -10.30 9.68
N ILE A 60 18.71 -9.04 9.66
CA ILE A 60 18.38 -8.08 8.61
C ILE A 60 19.46 -7.94 7.54
N TYR A 61 20.60 -8.63 7.67
CA TYR A 61 21.76 -8.50 6.79
C TYR A 61 21.91 -9.73 5.88
N PHE A 62 22.51 -9.52 4.70
CA PHE A 62 22.89 -10.62 3.81
C PHE A 62 24.08 -11.39 4.41
N PRO A 63 24.00 -12.73 4.56
CA PRO A 63 25.10 -13.52 5.15
C PRO A 63 26.43 -13.41 4.38
N ASP A 64 26.33 -13.25 3.07
CA ASP A 64 27.44 -13.09 2.12
C ASP A 64 27.90 -11.63 1.96
N ASN A 65 27.11 -10.66 2.44
CA ASN A 65 27.45 -9.24 2.40
C ASN A 65 26.88 -8.49 3.62
N PRO A 66 27.58 -8.53 4.78
CA PRO A 66 27.11 -7.93 6.03
C PRO A 66 26.92 -6.41 6.00
N ASP A 67 27.47 -5.71 5.00
CA ASP A 67 27.27 -4.26 4.83
C ASP A 67 25.93 -3.93 4.14
N ARG A 68 25.22 -4.95 3.64
CA ARG A 68 23.94 -4.80 2.94
C ARG A 68 22.80 -5.39 3.76
N THR A 69 21.75 -4.59 3.96
CA THR A 69 20.51 -5.08 4.57
C THR A 69 19.51 -5.54 3.53
N PHE A 70 18.60 -6.43 3.94
CA PHE A 70 17.45 -6.89 3.16
C PHE A 70 16.56 -5.75 2.65
N ALA A 71 16.02 -5.89 1.45
CA ALA A 71 14.96 -5.01 0.97
C ALA A 71 13.59 -5.52 1.44
N LEU A 72 12.53 -4.73 1.25
CA LEU A 72 11.17 -5.12 1.64
C LEU A 72 10.77 -6.51 1.12
N SER A 73 11.06 -6.84 -0.14
CA SER A 73 10.75 -8.16 -0.71
C SER A 73 11.39 -9.32 0.05
N ASP A 74 12.62 -9.13 0.54
CA ASP A 74 13.33 -10.13 1.34
C ASP A 74 12.74 -10.24 2.75
N CYS A 75 12.36 -9.10 3.35
CA CYS A 75 11.70 -9.05 4.65
C CYS A 75 10.32 -9.74 4.61
N ILE A 76 9.51 -9.48 3.57
CA ILE A 76 8.20 -10.12 3.38
C ILE A 76 8.35 -11.64 3.34
N LYS A 77 9.27 -12.16 2.52
CA LYS A 77 9.50 -13.61 2.40
C LYS A 77 9.95 -14.26 3.71
N LYS A 78 10.70 -13.54 4.54
CA LYS A 78 11.18 -14.04 5.84
C LYS A 78 10.09 -14.04 6.91
N VAL A 79 9.26 -13.01 6.96
CA VAL A 79 8.24 -12.85 8.01
C VAL A 79 6.93 -13.55 7.65
N PHE A 80 6.50 -13.46 6.39
CA PHE A 80 5.25 -14.03 5.89
C PHE A 80 5.54 -15.23 4.99
N THR A 81 5.74 -16.40 5.59
CA THR A 81 6.22 -17.59 4.86
C THR A 81 5.19 -18.23 3.93
N ASN A 82 3.89 -18.08 4.23
CA ASN A 82 2.80 -18.53 3.36
C ASN A 82 2.63 -17.56 2.19
N ASP A 83 2.98 -17.98 0.98
CA ASP A 83 2.88 -17.19 -0.25
C ASP A 83 1.44 -17.01 -0.76
N LYS A 84 0.48 -17.77 -0.22
CA LYS A 84 -0.94 -17.63 -0.50
C LYS A 84 -1.67 -16.72 0.49
N ASP A 85 -0.96 -16.18 1.47
CA ASP A 85 -1.55 -15.27 2.45
C ASP A 85 -1.98 -13.96 1.76
N PRO A 86 -3.25 -13.51 1.90
CA PRO A 86 -3.72 -12.30 1.23
C PRO A 86 -2.94 -11.03 1.59
N LEU A 87 -2.47 -10.89 2.84
CA LEU A 87 -1.65 -9.75 3.25
C LEU A 87 -0.32 -9.77 2.49
N ARG A 88 0.32 -10.94 2.38
CA ARG A 88 1.57 -11.07 1.63
C ARG A 88 1.38 -10.75 0.15
N ILE A 89 0.37 -11.32 -0.50
CA ILE A 89 0.07 -11.05 -1.91
C ILE A 89 -0.14 -9.55 -2.14
N ASN A 90 -0.91 -8.90 -1.26
CA ASN A 90 -1.15 -7.46 -1.35
C ASN A 90 0.15 -6.65 -1.18
N LEU A 91 1.03 -7.02 -0.25
CA LEU A 91 2.33 -6.34 -0.11
C LEU A 91 3.24 -6.54 -1.31
N GLU A 92 3.27 -7.74 -1.90
CA GLU A 92 4.05 -8.00 -3.11
C GLU A 92 3.54 -7.16 -4.29
N LYS A 93 2.23 -7.00 -4.45
CA LYS A 93 1.62 -6.08 -5.43
C LYS A 93 1.99 -4.61 -5.19
N ILE A 94 2.03 -4.16 -3.93
CA ILE A 94 2.48 -2.79 -3.59
C ILE A 94 3.96 -2.59 -3.96
N VAL A 95 4.81 -3.61 -3.75
CA VAL A 95 6.22 -3.56 -4.15
C VAL A 95 6.36 -3.49 -5.66
N GLU A 96 5.60 -4.29 -6.40
CA GLU A 96 5.57 -4.26 -7.86
C GLU A 96 5.16 -2.88 -8.39
N LEU A 97 4.12 -2.29 -7.80
CA LEU A 97 3.70 -0.93 -8.14
C LEU A 97 4.84 0.06 -7.92
N ARG A 98 5.45 0.07 -6.72
CA ARG A 98 6.58 0.96 -6.40
C ARG A 98 7.75 0.80 -7.38
N ASN A 99 8.06 -0.43 -7.80
CA ASN A 99 9.10 -0.68 -8.79
C ASN A 99 8.71 -0.12 -10.16
N THR A 100 7.46 -0.34 -10.58
CA THR A 100 6.92 0.19 -11.84
C THR A 100 6.95 1.72 -11.85
N SER A 101 6.47 2.38 -10.78
CA SER A 101 6.49 3.85 -10.62
C SER A 101 7.91 4.42 -10.66
N THR A 102 8.91 3.65 -10.21
CA THR A 102 10.32 4.08 -10.18
C THR A 102 10.99 3.95 -11.55
N HIS A 103 10.66 2.89 -12.29
CA HIS A 103 11.35 2.54 -13.54
C HIS A 103 10.64 3.06 -14.79
N PHE A 104 9.34 3.31 -14.74
CA PHE A 104 8.54 3.72 -15.88
C PHE A 104 7.73 4.99 -15.58
N ILE A 105 7.70 5.91 -16.55
CA ILE A 105 6.80 7.06 -16.51
C ILE A 105 5.44 6.56 -17.01
N THR A 106 4.57 6.11 -16.09
CA THR A 106 3.21 5.66 -16.43
C THR A 106 2.18 6.57 -15.78
N VAL A 107 1.05 6.78 -16.46
CA VAL A 107 -0.12 7.36 -15.79
C VAL A 107 -0.67 6.28 -14.87
N GLU A 108 -0.63 6.50 -13.57
CA GLU A 108 -1.27 5.60 -12.61
C GLU A 108 -2.73 6.03 -12.45
N TYR A 109 -3.65 5.15 -12.81
CA TYR A 109 -5.06 5.36 -12.52
C TYR A 109 -5.29 5.07 -11.05
N GLU A 110 -5.22 6.12 -10.25
CA GLU A 110 -5.37 6.08 -8.80
C GLU A 110 -6.54 5.21 -8.35
N MET A 111 -7.70 5.33 -9.01
CA MET A 111 -8.94 4.62 -8.64
C MET A 111 -8.80 3.08 -8.64
N ILE A 112 -7.88 2.52 -9.42
CA ILE A 112 -7.62 1.07 -9.44
C ILE A 112 -6.92 0.64 -8.15
N TYR A 113 -6.00 1.47 -7.65
CA TYR A 113 -5.11 1.12 -6.56
C TYR A 113 -5.67 1.51 -5.18
N VAL A 114 -6.69 2.36 -5.11
CA VAL A 114 -7.30 2.79 -3.82
C VAL A 114 -7.62 1.60 -2.91
N PRO A 115 -8.32 0.53 -3.35
CA PRO A 115 -8.64 -0.59 -2.47
C PRO A 115 -7.37 -1.29 -1.95
N LEU A 116 -6.37 -1.47 -2.81
CA LEU A 116 -5.09 -2.09 -2.46
C LEU A 116 -4.32 -1.23 -1.44
N PHE A 117 -4.30 0.09 -1.64
CA PHE A 117 -3.66 1.03 -0.72
C PHE A 117 -4.37 1.08 0.62
N GLN A 118 -5.70 1.12 0.62
CA GLN A 118 -6.50 1.10 1.84
C GLN A 118 -6.23 -0.18 2.64
N ALA A 119 -6.20 -1.34 1.98
CA ALA A 119 -5.85 -2.61 2.62
C ALA A 119 -4.41 -2.58 3.17
N CYS A 120 -3.46 -2.01 2.43
CA CYS A 120 -2.07 -1.86 2.88
C CYS A 120 -1.95 -1.02 4.15
N VAL A 121 -2.66 0.11 4.22
CA VAL A 121 -2.69 1.02 5.38
C VAL A 121 -3.27 0.33 6.61
N LEU A 122 -4.41 -0.37 6.45
CA LEU A 122 -5.06 -1.10 7.55
C LEU A 122 -4.19 -2.25 8.05
N ASN A 123 -3.60 -3.03 7.13
CA ASN A 123 -2.70 -4.12 7.47
C ASN A 123 -1.45 -3.61 8.19
N PHE A 124 -0.94 -2.43 7.82
CA PHE A 124 0.20 -1.83 8.51
C PHE A 124 -0.15 -1.48 9.95
N ASN A 125 -1.29 -0.81 10.18
CA ASN A 125 -1.74 -0.49 11.54
C ASN A 125 -1.92 -1.76 12.39
N ASN A 126 -2.56 -2.79 11.82
CA ASN A 126 -2.76 -4.07 12.50
C ASN A 126 -1.43 -4.73 12.87
N LYS A 127 -0.45 -4.75 11.95
CA LYS A 127 0.88 -5.34 12.22
C LYS A 127 1.75 -4.49 13.14
N MET A 128 1.60 -3.17 13.14
CA MET A 128 2.23 -2.31 14.15
C MET A 128 1.73 -2.63 15.55
N SER A 129 0.42 -2.86 15.70
CA SER A 129 -0.17 -3.29 16.97
C SER A 129 0.30 -4.68 17.36
N GLU A 130 0.22 -5.66 16.45
CA GLU A 130 0.59 -7.06 16.70
C GLU A 130 2.08 -7.25 17.01
N PHE A 131 2.98 -6.62 16.25
CA PHE A 131 4.42 -6.85 16.37
C PHE A 131 5.11 -5.91 17.35
N HIS A 132 4.52 -4.76 17.63
CA HIS A 132 5.19 -3.67 18.34
C HIS A 132 4.34 -2.98 19.41
N GLU A 133 3.08 -3.40 19.60
CA GLU A 133 2.16 -2.78 20.56
C GLU A 133 1.98 -1.27 20.31
N VAL A 134 2.03 -0.86 19.04
CA VAL A 134 1.84 0.54 18.61
C VAL A 134 0.51 0.67 17.90
N ASP A 135 -0.30 1.63 18.33
CA ASP A 135 -1.47 2.08 17.60
C ASP A 135 -1.11 3.29 16.71
N MET A 136 -1.18 3.13 15.39
CA MET A 136 -0.88 4.24 14.47
C MET A 136 -1.97 5.32 14.46
N THR A 137 -3.16 5.06 15.02
CA THR A 137 -4.23 6.05 15.12
C THR A 137 -3.90 7.20 16.07
N GLU A 138 -2.96 6.97 16.99
CA GLU A 138 -2.40 8.01 17.87
C GLU A 138 -1.53 9.02 17.11
N LEU A 139 -0.99 8.63 15.95
CA LEU A 139 -0.12 9.46 15.11
C LEU A 139 -0.86 10.03 13.90
N VAL A 140 -1.72 9.23 13.28
CA VAL A 140 -2.52 9.60 12.12
C VAL A 140 -3.99 9.38 12.47
N PRO A 141 -4.82 10.43 12.54
CA PRO A 141 -6.23 10.29 12.88
C PRO A 141 -6.94 9.27 11.98
N GLN A 142 -7.87 8.50 12.54
CA GLN A 142 -8.56 7.40 11.85
C GLN A 142 -9.17 7.81 10.50
N ASN A 143 -9.67 9.05 10.38
CA ASN A 143 -10.25 9.57 9.15
C ASN A 143 -9.21 9.79 8.03
N PHE A 144 -7.93 9.96 8.35
CA PHE A 144 -6.84 10.06 7.37
C PHE A 144 -6.33 8.69 6.91
N LEU A 145 -6.58 7.63 7.70
CA LEU A 145 -6.31 6.26 7.27
C LEU A 145 -7.25 5.81 6.15
N THR A 146 -8.40 6.47 5.99
CA THR A 146 -9.26 6.31 4.81
C THR A 146 -8.76 7.22 3.70
N LEU A 147 -8.29 6.63 2.60
CA LEU A 147 -7.67 7.35 1.51
C LEU A 147 -8.73 8.06 0.65
N SER A 148 -8.56 9.38 0.48
CA SER A 148 -9.50 10.22 -0.27
C SER A 148 -9.35 10.05 -1.79
N VAL A 149 -10.46 9.79 -2.49
CA VAL A 149 -10.48 9.62 -3.95
C VAL A 149 -10.92 10.91 -4.62
N SER A 150 -10.16 11.37 -5.62
CA SER A 150 -10.65 12.40 -6.55
C SER A 150 -11.45 11.70 -7.66
N LEU A 151 -12.78 11.78 -7.59
CA LEU A 151 -13.69 11.24 -8.61
C LEU A 151 -13.60 12.07 -9.89
N LYS A 152 -12.62 11.78 -10.76
CA LYS A 152 -12.72 12.07 -12.19
C LYS A 152 -13.09 10.78 -12.89
N SER A 153 -14.34 10.67 -13.35
CA SER A 153 -14.91 9.50 -14.03
C SER A 153 -13.96 8.93 -15.10
N LEU A 154 -13.57 7.67 -14.98
CA LEU A 154 -12.86 6.93 -16.03
C LEU A 154 -13.88 6.37 -17.01
N ASN A 155 -13.71 6.66 -18.31
CA ASN A 155 -14.38 5.96 -19.39
C ASN A 155 -13.42 4.89 -19.95
N GLU A 156 -13.90 3.66 -20.15
CA GLU A 156 -13.11 2.50 -20.65
C GLU A 156 -12.35 2.81 -21.96
N THR A 157 -12.88 3.71 -22.78
CA THR A 157 -12.28 4.19 -24.03
C THR A 157 -10.98 4.97 -23.85
N GLU A 158 -10.71 5.52 -22.66
CA GLU A 158 -9.44 6.21 -22.39
C GLU A 158 -8.29 5.28 -22.01
N ILE A 159 -8.60 4.07 -21.53
CA ILE A 159 -7.60 3.10 -21.04
C ILE A 159 -6.88 2.45 -22.23
N SER A 160 -7.56 2.18 -23.35
CA SER A 160 -6.94 1.57 -24.53
C SER A 160 -6.10 2.55 -25.36
N GLY A 161 -6.41 3.85 -25.35
CA GLY A 161 -5.71 4.85 -26.17
C GLY A 161 -4.40 5.39 -25.59
N LYS A 162 -4.10 5.14 -24.30
CA LYS A 162 -3.01 5.78 -23.57
C LYS A 162 -1.85 4.84 -23.19
N TYR A 163 -1.94 3.55 -23.49
CA TYR A 163 -0.90 2.56 -23.16
C TYR A 163 -0.43 1.78 -24.40
N PRO A 164 0.86 1.41 -24.48
CA PRO A 164 1.32 0.38 -25.40
C PRO A 164 0.58 -0.96 -25.13
N GLU A 165 0.23 -1.71 -26.19
CA GLU A 165 -0.62 -2.93 -26.15
C GLU A 165 -0.23 -3.97 -25.08
N ILE A 166 1.05 -4.02 -24.70
CA ILE A 166 1.58 -4.97 -23.72
C ILE A 166 1.08 -4.65 -22.30
N ILE A 167 0.92 -3.37 -21.96
CA ILE A 167 0.51 -2.91 -20.62
C ILE A 167 -1.03 -2.95 -20.49
N SER A 168 -1.76 -2.71 -21.58
CA SER A 168 -3.23 -2.76 -21.57
C SER A 168 -3.75 -4.17 -21.25
N ASN A 169 -3.11 -5.21 -21.78
CA ASN A 169 -3.55 -6.59 -21.54
C ASN A 169 -3.31 -7.04 -20.09
N ASN A 170 -2.16 -6.68 -19.49
CA ASN A 170 -1.86 -7.00 -18.08
C ASN A 170 -2.71 -6.19 -17.10
N LYS A 171 -2.96 -4.90 -17.38
CA LYS A 171 -3.81 -4.06 -16.52
C LYS A 171 -5.28 -4.49 -16.56
N MET A 172 -5.80 -4.91 -17.73
CA MET A 172 -7.16 -5.45 -17.81
C MET A 172 -7.31 -6.74 -16.97
N SER A 173 -6.32 -7.63 -16.95
CA SER A 173 -6.36 -8.81 -16.07
C SER A 173 -6.29 -8.43 -14.59
N GLU A 174 -5.46 -7.46 -14.19
CA GLU A 174 -5.40 -6.98 -12.81
C GLU A 174 -6.73 -6.35 -12.34
N PHE A 175 -7.40 -5.59 -13.21
CA PHE A 175 -8.74 -5.06 -12.95
C PHE A 175 -9.79 -6.15 -12.68
N HIS A 176 -9.67 -7.30 -13.35
CA HIS A 176 -10.60 -8.43 -13.19
C HIS A 176 -10.21 -9.37 -12.03
N GLU A 177 -8.94 -9.44 -11.64
CA GLU A 177 -8.44 -10.28 -10.54
C GLU A 177 -8.51 -9.63 -9.14
N VAL A 178 -8.79 -8.33 -9.05
CA VAL A 178 -9.20 -7.73 -7.76
C VAL A 178 -10.62 -8.18 -7.46
N ASP A 179 -10.75 -9.36 -6.87
CA ASP A 179 -12.02 -9.85 -6.33
C ASP A 179 -12.44 -8.95 -5.16
N MET A 180 -13.27 -7.96 -5.50
CA MET A 180 -13.84 -6.97 -4.57
C MET A 180 -14.69 -7.63 -3.46
N THR A 181 -14.94 -8.95 -3.51
CA THR A 181 -15.74 -9.66 -2.51
C THR A 181 -14.94 -10.13 -1.29
N GLU A 182 -13.61 -10.29 -1.39
CA GLU A 182 -12.78 -10.76 -0.27
C GLU A 182 -12.11 -9.61 0.54
N LEU A 183 -12.08 -8.39 0.00
CA LEU A 183 -11.30 -7.26 0.56
C LEU A 183 -12.09 -6.25 1.39
N VAL A 184 -13.37 -6.52 1.69
CA VAL A 184 -14.26 -5.50 2.26
C VAL A 184 -14.97 -6.00 3.53
N PRO A 185 -14.65 -5.45 4.73
CA PRO A 185 -15.58 -5.48 5.84
C PRO A 185 -16.91 -4.86 5.39
N GLN A 186 -18.03 -5.53 5.64
CA GLN A 186 -19.39 -5.24 5.14
C GLN A 186 -19.88 -3.77 5.22
N ASN A 187 -19.16 -2.88 5.92
CA ASN A 187 -19.50 -1.47 6.08
C ASN A 187 -19.18 -0.56 4.87
N PHE A 188 -18.43 -1.01 3.85
CA PHE A 188 -18.20 -0.19 2.64
C PHE A 188 -19.26 -0.36 1.55
N LEU A 189 -20.09 -1.41 1.60
CA LEU A 189 -21.20 -1.58 0.65
C LEU A 189 -22.29 -0.51 0.81
N THR A 190 -22.34 0.20 1.94
CA THR A 190 -23.37 1.20 2.21
C THR A 190 -23.09 2.55 1.53
N LEU A 191 -21.84 2.85 1.16
CA LEU A 191 -21.48 4.10 0.47
C LEU A 191 -21.63 4.00 -1.06
N SER A 192 -21.45 2.82 -1.64
CA SER A 192 -21.62 2.61 -3.09
C SER A 192 -23.09 2.50 -3.52
N VAL A 193 -23.98 2.05 -2.63
CA VAL A 193 -25.43 1.98 -2.91
C VAL A 193 -26.08 3.37 -2.96
N SER A 194 -25.57 4.34 -2.18
CA SER A 194 -26.15 5.70 -2.16
C SER A 194 -25.81 6.55 -3.41
N LEU A 195 -24.78 6.18 -4.17
CA LEU A 195 -24.39 6.89 -5.41
C LEU A 195 -25.16 6.38 -6.63
N LYS A 196 -25.65 5.14 -6.61
CA LYS A 196 -26.52 4.61 -7.67
C LYS A 196 -27.91 5.25 -7.65
N SER A 197 -28.43 5.56 -6.46
CA SER A 197 -29.73 6.22 -6.29
C SER A 197 -29.73 7.71 -6.63
N LEU A 198 -28.56 8.36 -6.79
CA LEU A 198 -28.48 9.79 -7.12
C LEU A 198 -28.36 10.07 -8.63
N ASN A 199 -27.99 9.07 -9.44
CA ASN A 199 -27.88 9.23 -10.90
C ASN A 199 -29.17 8.83 -11.67
N GLU A 200 -30.16 8.25 -11.00
CA GLU A 200 -31.42 7.84 -11.65
C GLU A 200 -32.57 8.86 -11.49
N THR A 201 -32.32 10.04 -10.92
CA THR A 201 -33.40 11.05 -10.69
C THR A 201 -33.26 12.36 -11.49
N GLU A 202 -32.31 12.47 -12.43
CA GLU A 202 -32.18 13.68 -13.28
C GLU A 202 -32.38 13.46 -14.78
N ILE A 203 -32.84 12.27 -15.23
CA ILE A 203 -33.29 12.09 -16.61
C ILE A 203 -34.57 11.23 -16.66
N SER A 204 -35.71 11.85 -16.35
CA SER A 204 -37.00 11.67 -17.04
C SER A 204 -38.04 12.65 -16.50
#